data_AF-A0A375YRF3-F1
#
_entry.id   AF-A0A375YRF3-F1
#
_cell.length_a   1.000
_cell.length_b   1.000
_cell.length_c   1.000
_cell.angle_alpha   90.00
_cell.angle_beta   90.00
_cell.angle_gamma   90.00
#
_symmetry.space_group_name_H-M   'P 1'
#
loop_
_entity.id
_entity.type
_entity.pdbx_description
1 polymer ?
#
loop_
_entity_poly.entity_id
_entity_poly.type
_entity_poly.pdbx_seq_one_letter_code
_entity_poly.pdbx_strand_id
1 'polypeptide(L)' 'MDYLDRPNLTEQELFEYLFLDLDLPVTRRSVKEAVKRREIRPTRLGNGNYFSKRDGLDWVKSRKQSGVYRAPEVNTAK' A
#
# COMPACT_ATOMS: atom_id res chain seq x y z
N MET A 1 -1.86 20.25 8.67
CA MET A 1 -1.61 19.01 7.91
C MET A 1 -0.13 18.87 7.71
N ASP A 2 0.45 17.74 8.11
CA ASP A 2 1.85 17.47 7.85
C ASP A 2 2.08 17.25 6.35
N TYR A 3 3.33 17.37 5.91
CA TYR A 3 3.71 17.05 4.54
C TYR A 3 3.28 15.64 4.12
N LEU A 4 3.33 14.67 5.06
CA LEU A 4 2.96 13.27 4.80
C LEU A 4 1.44 13.06 4.63
N ASP A 5 0.60 13.97 5.12
CA ASP A 5 -0.86 13.85 5.08
C ASP A 5 -1.48 14.44 3.81
N ARG A 6 -0.69 15.14 2.98
CA ARG A 6 -1.21 15.79 1.77
C ARG A 6 -1.62 14.73 0.76
N PRO A 7 -2.90 14.64 0.38
CA PRO A 7 -3.36 13.65 -0.59
C PRO A 7 -3.11 14.18 -2.01
N ASN A 8 -1.85 14.19 -2.44
CA ASN A 8 -1.42 14.75 -3.71
C ASN A 8 -0.75 13.74 -4.64
N LEU A 9 -0.69 12.46 -4.27
CA LEU A 9 -0.13 11.40 -5.10
C LEU A 9 -1.23 10.65 -5.84
N THR A 10 -1.02 10.36 -7.11
CA THR A 10 -1.76 9.32 -7.84
C THR A 10 -1.38 7.92 -7.35
N GLU A 11 -2.11 6.88 -7.78
CA GLU A 11 -1.73 5.48 -7.47
C GLU A 11 -0.31 5.14 -7.96
N GLN A 12 0.09 5.69 -9.11
CA GLN A 12 1.42 5.49 -9.68
C GLN A 12 2.50 6.17 -8.82
N GLU A 13 2.30 7.43 -8.45
CA GLU A 13 3.26 8.17 -7.61
C GLU A 13 3.33 7.62 -6.19
N LEU A 14 2.23 7.08 -5.66
CA LEU A 14 2.25 6.36 -4.39
C LEU A 14 3.13 5.11 -4.47
N PHE A 15 3.03 4.35 -5.57
CA PHE A 15 3.92 3.20 -5.79
C PHE A 15 5.38 3.65 -5.91
N GLU A 16 5.67 4.69 -6.69
CA GLU A 16 7.03 5.21 -6.86
C GLU A 16 7.61 5.70 -5.53
N TYR A 17 6.84 6.40 -4.71
CA TYR A 17 7.26 6.78 -3.36
C TYR A 17 7.62 5.55 -2.51
N LEU A 18 6.78 4.51 -2.49
CA LEU A 18 7.04 3.32 -1.69
C LEU A 18 8.25 2.52 -2.19
N PHE A 19 8.43 2.43 -3.52
CA PHE A 19 9.47 1.60 -4.12
C PHE A 19 10.81 2.34 -4.28
N LEU A 20 10.81 3.53 -4.87
CA LEU A 20 12.02 4.28 -5.20
C LEU A 20 12.53 5.11 -4.02
N ASP A 21 11.65 5.82 -3.31
CA ASP A 21 12.09 6.74 -2.24
C ASP A 21 12.35 5.99 -0.92
N LEU A 22 11.60 4.91 -0.65
CA LEU A 22 11.70 4.15 0.60
C LEU A 22 12.35 2.77 0.44
N ASP A 23 12.69 2.35 -0.78
CA ASP A 23 13.30 1.04 -1.08
C ASP A 23 12.50 -0.15 -0.49
N LEU A 24 11.16 -0.04 -0.45
CA LEU A 24 10.31 -1.13 0.03
C LEU A 24 10.08 -2.17 -1.06
N PRO A 25 10.05 -3.48 -0.72
CA PRO A 25 9.84 -4.57 -1.68
C PRO A 25 8.36 -4.71 -2.09
N VAL A 26 7.75 -3.62 -2.56
CA VAL A 26 6.38 -3.57 -3.05
C VAL A 26 6.35 -3.62 -4.57
N THR A 27 5.26 -4.13 -5.14
CA THR A 27 5.05 -4.12 -6.59
C THR A 27 3.89 -3.19 -6.94
N ARG A 28 3.90 -2.62 -8.14
CA ARG A 28 2.77 -1.83 -8.66
C ARG A 28 1.44 -2.59 -8.57
N ARG A 29 1.46 -3.91 -8.84
CA ARG A 29 0.29 -4.78 -8.71
C ARG A 29 -0.19 -4.87 -7.25
N SER A 30 0.72 -5.01 -6.28
CA SER A 30 0.33 -5.08 -4.86
C SER A 30 -0.33 -3.79 -4.36
N VAL A 31 0.19 -2.62 -4.76
CA VAL A 31 -0.40 -1.31 -4.40
C VAL A 31 -1.78 -1.16 -5.06
N LYS A 32 -1.90 -1.48 -6.35
CA LYS A 32 -3.19 -1.45 -7.06
C LYS A 32 -4.25 -2.33 -6.40
N GLU A 33 -3.89 -3.55 -6.03
CA GLU A 33 -4.80 -4.47 -5.34
C GLU A 33 -5.16 -3.96 -3.94
N ALA A 34 -4.23 -3.36 -3.21
CA ALA A 34 -4.51 -2.73 -1.92
C ALA A 34 -5.50 -1.55 -2.04
N VAL A 35 -5.37 -0.72 -3.07
CA VAL A 35 -6.33 0.37 -3.38
C VAL A 35 -7.71 -0.19 -3.71
N LYS A 36 -7.79 -1.21 -4.59
CA LYS A 36 -9.06 -1.87 -4.94
C LYS A 36 -9.75 -2.46 -3.72
N ARG A 37 -8.99 -3.09 -2.82
CA ARG A 37 -9.48 -3.71 -1.57
C ARG A 37 -9.75 -2.69 -0.45
N ARG A 38 -9.52 -1.39 -0.69
CA ARG A 38 -9.66 -0.31 0.30
C ARG A 38 -8.77 -0.48 1.54
N GLU A 39 -7.65 -1.19 1.38
CA GLU A 39 -6.56 -1.21 2.37
C GLU A 39 -5.81 0.12 2.35
N ILE A 40 -5.61 0.71 1.16
CA ILE A 40 -5.18 2.09 0.95
C ILE A 40 -6.40 2.88 0.49
N ARG A 41 -6.83 3.88 1.26
CA ARG A 41 -8.06 4.65 0.97
C ARG A 41 -7.73 5.93 0.22
N PRO A 42 -8.33 6.17 -0.96
CA PRO A 42 -8.11 7.43 -1.67
C PRO A 42 -8.91 8.56 -1.03
N THR A 43 -8.34 9.76 -1.06
CA THR A 43 -9.08 11.01 -0.96
C THR A 43 -9.56 11.42 -2.35
N ARG A 44 -10.87 11.65 -2.51
CA ARG A 44 -11.42 12.11 -3.79
C ARG A 44 -11.30 13.63 -3.88
N LEU A 45 -10.52 14.11 -4.85
CA LEU A 45 -10.35 15.53 -5.14
C LEU A 45 -10.61 15.78 -6.61
N GLY A 46 -11.53 16.71 -6.93
CA GLY A 46 -12.00 16.92 -8.29
C GLY A 46 -12.46 15.61 -8.94
N ASN A 47 -11.87 15.27 -10.10
CA ASN A 47 -12.19 14.07 -10.87
C ASN A 47 -11.26 12.87 -10.56
N GLY A 48 -10.34 13.01 -9.60
CA GLY A 48 -9.30 12.03 -9.32
C GLY A 48 -9.39 11.40 -7.92
N ASN A 49 -8.70 10.27 -7.78
CA ASN A 49 -8.39 9.65 -6.50
C ASN A 49 -6.93 9.94 -6.19
N TYR A 50 -6.68 10.54 -5.02
CA TYR A 50 -5.35 10.89 -4.57
C TYR A 50 -5.04 10.27 -3.21
N PHE A 51 -3.76 10.08 -2.96
CA PHE A 51 -3.23 9.42 -1.77
C PHE A 51 -2.19 10.30 -1.13
N SER A 52 -2.09 10.19 0.19
CA SER A 52 -1.02 10.77 0.95
C SER A 52 0.14 9.78 1.11
N LYS A 53 1.34 10.29 1.43
CA LYS A 53 2.46 9.42 1.79
C LYS A 53 2.12 8.55 3.00
N ARG A 54 1.36 9.10 3.95
CA ARG A 54 0.94 8.40 5.16
C ARG A 54 0.03 7.20 4.86
N ASP A 55 -0.86 7.29 3.87
CA ASP A 55 -1.71 6.17 3.45
C ASP A 55 -0.88 4.93 3.03
N GLY A 56 0.22 5.16 2.31
CA GLY A 56 1.15 4.09 1.91
C GLY A 56 1.90 3.51 3.11
N LEU A 57 2.40 4.37 4.00
CA LEU A 57 3.14 3.95 5.20
C LEU A 57 2.26 3.14 6.17
N ASP A 58 1.01 3.57 6.37
CA ASP A 58 0.05 2.88 7.24
C ASP A 58 -0.32 1.50 6.67
N TRP A 59 -0.47 1.41 5.35
CA TRP A 59 -0.65 0.13 4.68
C TRP A 59 0.54 -0.81 4.90
N VAL A 60 1.78 -0.35 4.71
CA VAL A 60 2.98 -1.14 4.97
C VAL A 60 3.04 -1.57 6.44
N LYS A 61 2.73 -0.66 7.38
CA LYS A 61 2.68 -0.97 8.81
C LYS A 61 1.64 -2.03 9.14
N SER A 62 0.49 -2.02 8.47
CA SER A 62 -0.57 -3.02 8.65
C SER A 62 -0.17 -4.44 8.20
N ARG A 63 0.87 -4.58 7.34
CA ARG A 63 1.39 -5.88 6.89
C ARG A 63 2.24 -6.60 7.92
N LYS A 64 2.57 -5.96 9.06
CA LYS A 64 3.31 -6.61 10.14
C LYS A 64 2.53 -7.82 10.67
N GLN A 65 3.10 -9.01 10.52
CA GLN A 65 2.56 -10.23 11.10
C GLN A 65 2.85 -10.25 12.60
N SER A 66 1.82 -10.28 13.43
CA SER A 66 1.93 -10.29 14.89
C SER A 66 2.03 -11.69 15.50
N GLY A 67 2.29 -12.73 14.69
CA GLY A 67 2.31 -14.12 15.13
C GLY A 67 3.54 -14.89 14.63
N VAL A 68 3.74 -16.09 15.21
CA VAL A 68 4.75 -17.04 14.72
C VAL A 68 4.44 -17.36 13.26
N TYR A 69 5.43 -17.19 12.38
CA TYR A 69 5.29 -17.54 10.95
C TYR A 69 4.84 -19.00 10.83
N ARG A 70 3.65 -19.20 10.24
CA ARG A 70 3.18 -20.52 9.83
C ARG A 70 3.21 -20.56 8.31
N ALA A 71 4.13 -21.34 7.75
CA ALA A 71 4.07 -21.67 6.33
C ALA A 71 2.70 -22.31 6.05
N PRO A 72 2.03 -21.97 4.94
CA PRO A 72 0.83 -22.68 4.54
C PRO A 72 1.18 -24.16 4.40
N GLU A 73 0.39 -25.04 5.03
CA GLU A 73 0.55 -26.48 4.85
C GLU A 73 0.45 -26.77 3.35
N VAL A 74 1.55 -27.25 2.77
CA VAL A 74 1.62 -27.59 1.36
C VAL A 74 0.58 -28.69 1.14
N ASN A 75 -0.54 -28.33 0.54
CA ASN A 75 -1.59 -29.28 0.22
C ASN A 75 -1.11 -30.07 -0.99
N THR A 76 -0.23 -31.05 -0.74
CA THR A 76 0.19 -32.07 -1.70
C THR A 76 -1.00 -33.01 -1.88
N ALA A 77 -2.05 -32.52 -2.55
CA ALA A 77 -3.14 -33.34 -3.02
C ALA A 77 -2.57 -34.30 -4.08
N LYS A 78 -2.68 -35.59 -3.75
CA LYS A 78 -2.21 -36.75 -4.48
C LYS A 78 -3.13 -37.08 -5.65
#